data_AF-A0A9D7C8R7-F1
#
_entry.id   AF-A0A9D7C8R7-F1
#
_cell.length_a   1.000
_cell.length_b   1.000
_cell.length_c   1.000
_cell.angle_alpha   90.00
_cell.angle_beta   90.00
_cell.angle_gamma   90.00
#
_symmetry.space_group_name_H-M   'P 1'
#
loop_
_entity.id
_entity.type
_entity.pdbx_description
1 polymer ?
#
loop_
_entity_poly.entity_id
_entity_poly.type
_entity_poly.pdbx_seq_one_letter_code
_entity_poly.pdbx_strand_id
1 'polypeptide(L)'
;MFNQYSFWLKTAIILQVITAAAHSMSFFFTPEGSTHQERLLIDLMQNYRTDMGAGFSPSTMNIMTAFSACFALLYLMGALVNSYLLRRKTDIETMKGIVTINLVVFGVCFMVMALNTFLPPIVMTGLVFLSLIVSRLTFSKT
;
A
#
# COMPACT_ATOMS: atom_id res chain seq x y z
N MET A 1 -25.29 18.62 7.35
CA MET A 1 -24.35 17.72 8.06
C MET A 1 -23.47 17.06 7.02
N PHE A 2 -22.16 17.31 7.02
CA PHE A 2 -21.25 16.55 6.15
C PHE A 2 -21.33 15.07 6.55
N ASN A 3 -21.53 14.17 5.58
CA ASN A 3 -21.51 12.71 5.81
C ASN A 3 -20.13 12.35 6.36
N GLN A 4 -20.01 12.19 7.68
CA GLN A 4 -18.74 12.00 8.38
C GLN A 4 -17.96 10.80 7.82
N TYR A 5 -18.65 9.72 7.44
CA TYR A 5 -18.01 8.56 6.80
C TYR A 5 -17.32 8.92 5.48
N SER A 6 -17.92 9.82 4.69
CA SER A 6 -17.39 10.23 3.40
C SER A 6 -16.14 11.08 3.56
N PHE A 7 -16.03 11.86 4.64
CA PHE A 7 -14.82 12.61 4.94
C PHE A 7 -13.65 11.65 5.19
N TRP A 8 -13.82 10.69 6.12
CA TRP A 8 -12.78 9.71 6.43
C TRP A 8 -12.44 8.78 5.27
N LEU A 9 -13.43 8.42 4.44
CA LEU A 9 -13.19 7.63 3.24
C LEU A 9 -12.39 8.42 2.20
N LYS A 10 -12.67 9.72 2.02
CA LYS A 10 -11.85 10.60 1.16
C LYS A 10 -10.42 10.71 1.68
N THR A 11 -10.24 10.83 2.99
CA THR A 11 -8.90 10.81 3.61
C THR A 11 -8.18 9.50 3.31
N ALA A 12 -8.84 8.35 3.46
CA ALA A 12 -8.28 7.06 3.11
C ALA A 12 -7.88 6.97 1.63
N ILE A 13 -8.75 7.44 0.72
CA ILE A 13 -8.47 7.50 -0.73
C ILE A 13 -7.21 8.33 -1.02
N ILE A 14 -7.10 9.53 -0.43
CA ILE A 14 -5.95 10.42 -0.64
C ILE A 14 -4.68 9.75 -0.12
N LEU A 15 -4.71 9.20 1.09
CA LEU A 15 -3.57 8.49 1.67
C LEU A 15 -3.17 7.28 0.80
N GLN A 16 -4.14 6.51 0.30
CA GLN A 16 -3.87 5.40 -0.61
C GLN A 16 -3.17 5.86 -1.89
N VAL A 17 -3.60 6.95 -2.51
CA VAL A 17 -2.92 7.52 -3.70
C VAL A 17 -1.50 7.96 -3.36
N ILE A 18 -1.30 8.64 -2.23
CA ILE A 18 0.03 9.09 -1.80
C ILE A 18 0.95 7.88 -1.54
N THR A 19 0.46 6.83 -0.87
CA THR A 19 1.22 5.60 -0.64
C THR A 19 1.55 4.88 -1.94
N ALA A 20 0.61 4.79 -2.87
CA ALA A 20 0.86 4.22 -4.20
C ALA A 20 1.96 4.98 -4.96
N ALA A 21 1.92 6.32 -4.93
CA ALA A 21 2.94 7.16 -5.52
C ALA A 21 4.30 6.96 -4.84
N ALA A 22 4.34 6.88 -3.51
CA ALA A 22 5.58 6.67 -2.77
C ALA A 22 6.26 5.34 -3.10
N HIS A 23 5.50 4.25 -3.21
CA HIS A 23 6.04 2.96 -3.66
C HIS A 23 6.49 2.99 -5.14
N SER A 24 5.80 3.77 -5.98
CA SER A 24 6.18 3.94 -7.39
C SER A 24 7.50 4.71 -7.57
N MET A 25 7.96 5.47 -6.58
CA MET A 25 9.24 6.19 -6.66
C MET A 25 10.41 5.23 -6.89
N SER A 26 10.36 4.02 -6.33
CA SER A 26 11.41 3.01 -6.51
C SER A 26 11.69 2.62 -7.97
N PHE A 27 10.79 2.93 -8.91
CA PHE A 27 11.03 2.71 -10.34
C PHE A 27 11.91 3.76 -11.01
N PHE A 28 12.11 4.91 -10.35
CA PHE A 28 12.84 6.05 -10.90
C PHE A 28 14.16 6.31 -10.18
N PHE A 29 14.41 5.64 -9.05
CA PHE A 29 15.62 5.82 -8.27
C PHE A 29 16.45 4.53 -8.23
N THR A 30 17.71 4.65 -8.65
CA THR A 30 18.69 3.57 -8.49
C THR A 30 19.46 3.81 -7.21
N PRO A 31 19.52 2.85 -6.26
CA PRO A 31 20.32 3.01 -5.06
C PRO A 31 21.81 3.14 -5.41
N GLU A 32 22.50 4.09 -4.77
CA GLU A 32 23.95 4.24 -4.88
C GLU A 32 24.60 4.14 -3.50
N GLY A 33 25.70 3.37 -3.41
CA GLY A 33 26.45 3.21 -2.18
C GLY A 33 27.50 4.31 -1.99
N SER A 34 27.53 4.91 -0.81
CA SER A 34 28.51 5.91 -0.41
C SER A 34 29.87 5.29 -0.02
N THR A 35 29.85 4.03 0.43
CA THR A 35 31.05 3.26 0.81
C THR A 35 31.29 2.07 -0.12
N HIS A 36 32.50 1.50 -0.08
CA HIS A 36 32.81 0.27 -0.82
C HIS A 36 31.87 -0.88 -0.43
N GLN A 37 31.60 -1.04 0.87
CA GLN A 37 30.72 -2.08 1.40
C GLN A 37 29.27 -1.92 0.91
N GLU A 38 28.76 -0.69 0.88
CA GLU A 38 27.41 -0.41 0.37
C GLU A 38 27.30 -0.69 -1.13
N ARG A 39 28.32 -0.31 -1.92
CA ARG A 39 28.36 -0.60 -3.36
C ARG A 39 28.39 -2.10 -3.63
N LEU A 40 29.19 -2.85 -2.87
CA LEU A 40 29.23 -4.32 -2.99
C LEU A 40 27.88 -4.95 -2.65
N LEU A 41 27.21 -4.48 -1.60
CA LEU A 41 25.88 -4.98 -1.25
C LEU A 41 24.86 -4.71 -2.36
N ILE A 42 24.84 -3.50 -2.91
CA ILE A 42 23.94 -3.11 -4.01
C ILE A 42 24.22 -3.94 -5.26
N ASP A 43 25.50 -4.12 -5.61
CA ASP A 43 25.92 -4.95 -6.74
C ASP A 43 25.43 -6.39 -6.60
N LEU A 44 25.62 -7.00 -5.42
CA LEU A 44 25.11 -8.34 -5.14
C LEU A 44 23.59 -8.40 -5.23
N MET A 45 22.86 -7.41 -4.70
CA MET A 45 21.40 -7.38 -4.81
C MET A 45 20.91 -7.27 -6.25
N GLN A 46 21.64 -6.57 -7.12
CA GLN A 46 21.28 -6.37 -8.52
C GLN A 46 21.65 -7.56 -9.41
N ASN A 47 22.82 -8.14 -9.18
CA ASN A 47 23.45 -9.08 -10.11
C ASN A 47 23.43 -10.54 -9.63
N TYR A 48 23.44 -10.79 -8.32
CA TYR A 48 23.34 -12.15 -7.81
C TYR A 48 21.92 -12.69 -8.05
N ARG A 49 21.83 -13.84 -8.72
CA ARG A 49 20.57 -14.49 -9.07
C ARG A 49 20.47 -15.82 -8.35
N THR A 50 19.41 -16.00 -7.59
CA THR A 50 19.13 -17.26 -6.90
C THR A 50 18.16 -18.06 -7.75
N ASP A 51 18.49 -19.31 -8.07
CA ASP A 51 17.55 -20.22 -8.72
C ASP A 51 16.41 -20.57 -7.75
N MET A 52 15.19 -20.17 -8.11
CA MET A 52 13.96 -20.43 -7.36
C MET A 52 13.16 -21.61 -7.94
N GLY A 53 13.74 -22.35 -8.89
CA GLY A 53 13.10 -23.46 -9.60
C GLY A 53 12.35 -23.01 -10.86
N ALA A 54 11.93 -23.99 -11.67
CA ALA A 54 11.18 -23.78 -12.92
C ALA A 54 11.85 -22.81 -13.93
N GLY A 55 13.17 -22.65 -13.86
CA GLY A 55 13.92 -21.70 -14.70
C GLY A 55 13.82 -20.24 -14.26
N PHE A 56 13.29 -19.97 -13.06
CA PHE A 56 13.14 -18.62 -12.52
C PHE A 56 14.33 -18.27 -11.62
N SER A 57 15.18 -17.35 -12.08
CA SER A 57 16.36 -16.88 -11.33
C SER A 57 16.40 -15.34 -11.23
N PRO A 58 15.49 -14.71 -10.47
CA PRO A 58 15.49 -13.28 -10.25
C PRO A 58 16.67 -12.87 -9.35
N SER A 59 17.12 -11.63 -9.49
CA SER A 59 17.94 -11.01 -8.44
C SER A 59 17.07 -10.50 -7.31
N THR A 60 17.67 -10.22 -6.16
CA THR A 60 16.99 -9.58 -5.03
C THR A 60 16.35 -8.26 -5.44
N MET A 61 17.01 -7.48 -6.29
CA MET A 61 16.47 -6.22 -6.80
C MET A 61 15.18 -6.45 -7.59
N ASN A 62 15.14 -7.44 -8.47
CA ASN A 62 13.92 -7.79 -9.22
C ASN A 62 12.75 -8.12 -8.29
N ILE A 63 13.00 -8.86 -7.21
CA ILE A 63 11.97 -9.22 -6.21
C ILE A 63 11.48 -7.96 -5.49
N MET A 64 12.40 -7.08 -5.07
CA MET A 64 12.05 -5.83 -4.39
C MET A 64 11.24 -4.89 -5.30
N THR A 65 11.61 -4.77 -6.58
CA THR A 65 10.86 -4.01 -7.58
C THR A 65 9.46 -4.58 -7.77
N ALA A 66 9.31 -5.91 -7.90
CA ALA A 66 8.02 -6.56 -8.03
C ALA A 66 7.14 -6.34 -6.78
N PHE A 67 7.72 -6.48 -5.59
CA PHE A 67 7.03 -6.22 -4.34
C PHE A 67 6.54 -4.77 -4.26
N SER A 68 7.39 -3.81 -4.60
CA SER A 68 7.03 -2.39 -4.63
C SER A 68 5.90 -2.10 -5.63
N ALA A 69 5.93 -2.74 -6.81
CA ALA A 69 4.87 -2.65 -7.81
C ALA A 69 3.53 -3.22 -7.31
N CYS A 70 3.54 -4.42 -6.73
CA CYS A 70 2.35 -5.03 -6.16
C CYS A 70 1.75 -4.15 -5.06
N PHE A 71 2.58 -3.55 -4.20
CA PHE A 71 2.13 -2.60 -3.19
C PHE A 71 1.51 -1.36 -3.83
N ALA A 72 2.21 -0.69 -4.77
CA ALA A 72 1.67 0.48 -5.45
C ALA A 72 0.29 0.20 -6.10
N LEU A 73 0.16 -0.94 -6.78
CA LEU A 73 -1.09 -1.37 -7.40
C LEU A 73 -2.20 -1.69 -6.39
N LEU A 74 -1.88 -2.31 -5.26
CA LEU A 74 -2.84 -2.60 -4.18
C LEU A 74 -3.44 -1.32 -3.61
N TYR A 75 -2.60 -0.33 -3.28
CA TYR A 75 -3.07 0.96 -2.78
C TYR A 75 -3.87 1.72 -3.84
N LEU A 76 -3.39 1.73 -5.08
CA LEU A 76 -4.10 2.36 -6.18
C LEU A 76 -5.48 1.73 -6.43
N MET A 77 -5.57 0.40 -6.41
CA MET A 77 -6.83 -0.32 -6.54
C MET A 77 -7.81 0.07 -5.42
N GLY A 78 -7.35 0.09 -4.17
CA GLY A 78 -8.17 0.55 -3.03
C GLY A 78 -8.69 1.97 -3.23
N ALA A 79 -7.82 2.89 -3.66
CA ALA A 79 -8.20 4.27 -3.93
C ALA A 79 -9.22 4.39 -5.07
N LEU A 80 -9.00 3.68 -6.18
CA LEU A 80 -9.87 3.71 -7.35
C LEU A 80 -11.26 3.14 -7.05
N VAL A 81 -11.34 1.99 -6.39
CA VAL A 81 -12.61 1.35 -6.01
C VAL A 81 -13.39 2.26 -5.07
N ASN A 82 -12.77 2.76 -4.00
CA ASN A 82 -13.44 3.63 -3.04
C ASN A 82 -13.89 4.95 -3.68
N SER A 83 -13.05 5.55 -4.53
CA SER A 83 -13.37 6.79 -5.26
C SER A 83 -14.52 6.60 -6.23
N TYR A 84 -14.52 5.50 -6.99
CA TYR A 84 -15.58 5.18 -7.94
C TYR A 84 -16.92 5.01 -7.23
N LEU A 85 -16.98 4.18 -6.19
CA LEU A 85 -18.23 3.90 -5.47
C LEU A 85 -18.78 5.13 -4.75
N LEU A 86 -17.89 5.98 -4.21
CA LEU A 86 -18.27 7.25 -3.60
C LEU A 86 -18.87 8.22 -4.62
N ARG A 87 -18.29 8.30 -5.83
CA ARG A 87 -18.82 9.13 -6.94
C ARG A 87 -20.16 8.61 -7.46
N ARG A 88 -20.35 7.29 -7.45
CA ARG A 88 -21.61 6.65 -7.85
C ARG A 88 -22.72 6.75 -6.80
N LYS A 89 -22.44 7.32 -5.62
CA LYS A 89 -23.39 7.40 -4.50
C LYS A 89 -24.01 6.02 -4.21
N THR A 90 -23.16 5.01 -4.22
CA THR A 90 -23.55 3.62 -3.95
C THR A 90 -24.26 3.53 -2.61
N ASP A 91 -25.20 2.59 -2.50
CA ASP A 91 -25.95 2.39 -1.28
C ASP A 91 -25.04 2.12 -0.07
N ILE A 92 -25.53 2.50 1.11
CA ILE A 92 -24.74 2.49 2.36
C ILE A 92 -24.31 1.07 2.74
N GLU A 93 -25.13 0.05 2.49
CA GLU A 93 -24.83 -1.34 2.85
C GLU A 93 -23.69 -1.90 1.99
N THR A 94 -23.73 -1.68 0.68
CA THR A 94 -22.62 -2.01 -0.22
C THR A 94 -21.35 -1.26 0.16
N MET A 95 -21.44 0.03 0.49
CA MET A 95 -20.28 0.81 0.95
C MET A 95 -19.67 0.25 2.25
N LYS A 96 -20.49 -0.13 3.22
CA LYS A 96 -20.03 -0.80 4.46
C LYS A 96 -19.31 -2.10 4.14
N GLY A 97 -19.84 -2.91 3.23
CA GLY A 97 -19.23 -4.15 2.77
C GLY A 97 -17.84 -3.93 2.19
N ILE A 98 -17.71 -3.00 1.23
CA ILE A 98 -16.43 -2.70 0.57
C ILE A 98 -15.41 -2.10 1.54
N VAL A 99 -15.82 -1.18 2.41
CA VAL A 99 -14.92 -0.62 3.44
C VAL A 99 -14.46 -1.71 4.42
N THR A 100 -15.32 -2.67 4.75
CA THR A 100 -14.94 -3.81 5.62
C THR A 100 -13.92 -4.73 4.94
N ILE A 101 -14.08 -5.01 3.65
CA ILE A 101 -13.08 -5.78 2.88
C ILE A 101 -11.74 -5.04 2.87
N ASN A 102 -11.75 -3.75 2.56
CA ASN A 102 -10.54 -2.92 2.61
C ASN A 102 -9.91 -2.90 4.00
N LEU A 103 -10.71 -2.84 5.07
CA LEU A 103 -10.20 -2.92 6.44
C LEU A 103 -9.45 -4.21 6.73
N VAL A 104 -9.98 -5.36 6.30
CA VAL A 104 -9.31 -6.65 6.49
C VAL A 104 -8.00 -6.67 5.71
N VAL A 105 -8.04 -6.32 4.42
CA VAL A 105 -6.86 -6.34 3.55
C VAL A 105 -5.77 -5.41 4.07
N PHE A 106 -6.08 -4.12 4.29
CA PHE A 106 -5.11 -3.15 4.78
C PHE A 106 -4.72 -3.38 6.25
N GLY A 107 -5.56 -4.05 7.05
CA GLY A 107 -5.22 -4.47 8.41
C GLY A 107 -4.14 -5.56 8.42
N VAL A 108 -4.27 -6.57 7.55
CA VAL A 108 -3.23 -7.60 7.36
C VAL A 108 -1.95 -6.96 6.82
N CYS A 109 -2.05 -6.08 5.82
CA CYS A 109 -0.89 -5.33 5.33
C CYS A 109 -0.22 -4.52 6.43
N PHE A 110 -0.98 -3.81 7.26
CA PHE A 110 -0.45 -3.03 8.38
C PHE A 110 0.31 -3.91 9.37
N MET A 111 -0.25 -5.07 9.72
CA MET A 111 0.41 -6.03 10.63
C MET A 111 1.74 -6.52 10.06
N VAL A 112 1.78 -6.90 8.77
CA VAL A 112 3.02 -7.33 8.12
C VAL A 112 4.05 -6.19 8.11
N MET A 113 3.64 -4.96 7.80
CA MET A 113 4.53 -3.79 7.81
C MET A 113 5.06 -3.51 9.22
N ALA A 114 4.20 -3.52 10.24
CA ALA A 114 4.56 -3.26 11.62
C ALA A 114 5.60 -4.24 12.18
N LEU A 115 5.61 -5.48 11.70
CA LEU A 115 6.53 -6.51 12.15
C LEU A 115 7.82 -6.60 11.34
N ASN A 116 7.80 -6.26 10.04
CA ASN A 116 8.90 -6.58 9.12
C ASN A 116 9.54 -5.38 8.42
N THR A 117 9.07 -4.16 8.67
CA THR A 117 9.53 -2.98 7.92
C THR A 117 9.93 -1.82 8.82
N PHE A 118 10.39 -0.74 8.19
CA PHE A 118 10.83 0.50 8.85
C PHE A 118 9.68 1.53 8.91
N LEU A 119 9.92 2.68 9.53
CA LEU A 119 8.87 3.60 9.96
C LEU A 119 7.93 4.15 8.85
N PRO A 120 8.40 4.59 7.66
CA PRO A 120 7.54 5.20 6.66
C PRO A 120 6.44 4.26 6.13
N PRO A 121 6.73 3.00 5.71
CA PRO A 121 5.68 2.03 5.38
C PRO A 121 4.68 1.80 6.52
N ILE A 122 5.14 1.71 7.77
CA ILE A 122 4.30 1.53 8.95
C ILE A 122 3.33 2.71 9.11
N VAL A 123 3.85 3.93 9.08
CA VAL A 123 3.04 5.15 9.26
C VAL A 123 2.02 5.30 8.14
N MET A 124 2.44 5.16 6.87
CA MET A 124 1.54 5.33 5.72
C MET A 124 0.41 4.29 5.73
N THR A 125 0.75 3.02 5.97
CA THR A 125 -0.24 1.94 6.04
C THR A 125 -1.16 2.10 7.25
N GLY A 126 -0.60 2.49 8.39
CA GLY A 126 -1.35 2.75 9.62
C GLY A 126 -2.35 3.88 9.45
N LEU A 127 -1.98 4.98 8.80
CA LEU A 127 -2.89 6.09 8.52
C LEU A 127 -4.04 5.70 7.59
N VAL A 128 -3.78 4.88 6.55
CA VAL A 128 -4.82 4.31 5.70
C VAL A 128 -5.76 3.43 6.52
N PHE A 129 -5.21 2.51 7.32
CA PHE A 129 -5.98 1.59 8.14
C PHE A 129 -6.86 2.32 9.17
N LEU A 130 -6.29 3.28 9.92
CA LEU A 130 -7.03 4.10 10.88
C LEU A 130 -8.14 4.92 10.20
N SER A 131 -7.87 5.51 9.03
CA SER A 131 -8.89 6.25 8.28
C SER A 131 -10.05 5.35 7.85
N LEU A 132 -9.76 4.12 7.44
CA LEU A 132 -10.80 3.13 7.12
C LEU A 132 -11.59 2.69 8.37
N ILE A 133 -10.94 2.56 9.54
CA ILE A 133 -11.63 2.22 10.80
C ILE A 133 -12.63 3.32 11.13
N VAL A 134 -12.18 4.58 11.16
CA VAL A 134 -13.04 5.71 11.52
C VAL A 134 -14.15 5.89 10.49
N SER A 135 -13.87 5.67 9.20
CA SER A 135 -14.90 5.62 8.17
C SER A 135 -15.94 4.53 8.47
N ARG A 136 -15.51 3.31 8.81
CA ARG A 136 -16.41 2.20 9.12
C ARG A 136 -17.30 2.46 10.34
N LEU A 137 -16.74 3.07 11.38
CA LEU A 137 -17.46 3.39 12.62
C LEU A 137 -18.47 4.53 12.43
N THR A 138 -18.20 5.46 11.52
CA THR A 138 -19.09 6.61 11.26
C THR A 138 -20.29 6.26 10.37
N PHE A 139 -20.29 5.13 9.66
CA PHE A 139 -21.49 4.60 8.99
C PHE A 139 -22.61 4.19 9.96
N SER A 140 -22.29 3.91 11.24
CA SER A 140 -23.29 3.45 12.22
C SER A 140 -24.08 4.59 12.87
N LYS A 141 -23.68 5.84 12.61
CA LYS A 141 -24.28 7.05 13.23
C LYS A 141 -25.26 7.79 12.29
N THR A 142 -25.50 7.24 11.11
CA THR A 142 -26.39 7.75 10.05
C THR A 142 -27.33 6.65 9.64
#